data_AF-A0A7C1B1C1-F1
#
_entry.id   AF-A0A7C1B1C1-F1
#
_cell.length_a   1.000
_cell.length_b   1.000
_cell.length_c   1.000
_cell.angle_alpha   90.00
_cell.angle_beta   90.00
_cell.angle_gamma   90.00
#
_symmetry.space_group_name_H-M   'P 1'
#
loop_
_entity.id
_entity.type
_entity.pdbx_description
1 polymer ?
#
loop_
_entity_poly.entity_id
_entity_poly.type
_entity_poly.pdbx_seq_one_letter_code
_entity_poly.pdbx_strand_id
1 'polypeptide(L)'
;MNVNLHEIEKLYTVLKPTIERRIEEFKHIWSRGDDERIFAEFSFCLLTPQSKAKRCWHAVENLMETGVLFKGEPSEIRDFLDGIRFKEKKAYYIVKAREQFTVNSRLKIKEILSDLLEHGVEQAREWLVENVKGMGYKEASHFLRN
;
A
#
# COMPACT_ATOMS: atom_id res chain seq x y z
N MET A 1 11.01 -22.42 -16.31
CA MET A 1 11.75 -22.31 -15.03
C MET A 1 11.66 -23.65 -14.32
N ASN A 2 12.78 -24.36 -14.12
CA ASN A 2 12.80 -25.53 -13.23
C ASN A 2 12.88 -24.99 -11.79
N VAL A 3 11.73 -24.91 -11.12
CA VAL A 3 11.66 -24.53 -9.72
C VAL A 3 12.02 -25.76 -8.89
N ASN A 4 13.12 -25.70 -8.13
CA ASN A 4 13.50 -26.77 -7.23
C ASN A 4 12.63 -26.71 -5.97
N LEU A 5 11.56 -27.51 -5.93
CA LEU A 5 10.62 -27.54 -4.81
C LEU A 5 11.29 -27.87 -3.47
N HIS A 6 12.30 -28.74 -3.48
CA HIS A 6 13.02 -29.14 -2.27
C HIS A 6 13.81 -27.98 -1.65
N GLU A 7 14.41 -27.12 -2.47
CA GLU A 7 15.09 -25.92 -1.99
C GLU A 7 14.10 -24.91 -1.40
N ILE A 8 12.92 -24.75 -2.03
CA ILE A 8 11.85 -23.88 -1.51
C ILE A 8 11.34 -24.40 -0.15
N GLU A 9 11.10 -25.70 0.00
CA GLU A 9 10.62 -26.29 1.25
C GLU A 9 11.61 -26.10 2.40
N LYS A 10 12.91 -26.30 2.14
CA LYS A 10 13.97 -26.04 3.12
C LYS A 10 14.01 -24.57 3.53
N LEU A 11 14.00 -23.67 2.55
CA LEU A 11 14.02 -22.23 2.81
C LEU A 11 12.77 -21.76 3.55
N TYR A 12 11.60 -22.28 3.16
CA TYR A 12 10.32 -21.99 3.80
C TYR A 12 10.35 -22.40 5.27
N THR A 13 10.86 -23.60 5.59
CA THR A 13 10.96 -24.07 6.98
C THR A 13 11.75 -23.08 7.86
N VAL A 14 12.86 -22.55 7.34
CA VAL A 14 13.69 -21.56 8.06
C VAL A 14 12.99 -20.19 8.16
N LEU A 15 12.34 -19.74 7.09
CA LEU A 15 11.72 -18.41 7.03
C LEU A 15 10.30 -18.35 7.62
N LYS A 16 9.65 -19.49 7.84
CA LYS A 16 8.25 -19.60 8.26
C LYS A 16 7.90 -18.70 9.45
N PRO A 17 8.68 -18.66 10.55
CA PRO A 17 8.36 -17.77 11.67
C PRO A 17 8.36 -16.28 11.29
N THR A 18 9.26 -15.88 10.38
CA THR A 18 9.31 -14.49 9.88
C THR A 18 8.13 -14.18 8.97
N ILE A 19 7.73 -15.13 8.11
CA ILE A 19 6.58 -15.01 7.22
C ILE A 19 5.29 -14.91 8.05
N GLU A 20 5.09 -15.78 9.03
CA GLU A 20 3.90 -15.79 9.89
C GLU A 20 3.79 -14.51 10.71
N ARG A 21 4.90 -14.02 11.27
CA ARG A 21 4.93 -12.73 11.96
C ARG A 21 4.51 -11.59 11.02
N ARG A 22 5.01 -11.56 9.79
CA ARG A 22 4.66 -10.52 8.81
C ARG A 22 3.19 -10.59 8.39
N ILE A 23 2.62 -11.80 8.27
CA ILE A 23 1.18 -11.99 8.02
C ILE A 23 0.35 -11.46 9.19
N GLU A 24 0.80 -11.68 10.43
CA GLU A 24 0.08 -11.17 11.60
C GLU A 24 0.15 -9.63 11.70
N GLU A 25 1.29 -9.03 11.35
CA GLU A 25 1.43 -7.57 11.23
C GLU A 25 0.37 -6.98 10.27
N PHE A 26 0.19 -7.59 9.10
CA PHE A 26 -0.83 -7.18 8.12
C PHE A 26 -2.26 -7.28 8.68
N LYS A 27 -2.60 -8.40 9.32
CA LYS A 27 -3.89 -8.56 10.00
C LYS A 27 -4.11 -7.52 11.09
N HIS A 28 -3.06 -7.15 11.82
CA HIS A 28 -3.14 -6.11 12.86
C HIS A 28 -3.34 -4.72 12.28
N ILE A 29 -2.75 -4.41 11.12
CA ILE A 29 -3.01 -3.15 10.41
C ILE A 29 -4.49 -3.05 10.06
N TRP A 30 -5.09 -4.10 9.49
CA TRP A 30 -6.53 -4.08 9.18
C TRP A 30 -7.41 -3.99 10.43
N SER A 31 -7.18 -4.88 11.41
CA SER A 31 -8.07 -4.99 12.58
C SER A 31 -7.94 -3.82 13.57
N ARG A 32 -6.74 -3.26 13.73
CA ARG A 32 -6.45 -2.25 14.77
C ARG A 32 -5.95 -0.91 14.24
N GLY A 33 -5.50 -0.85 12.98
CA GLY A 33 -5.04 0.38 12.36
C GLY A 33 -6.19 1.36 12.10
N ASP A 34 -5.86 2.64 12.15
CA ASP A 34 -6.71 3.74 11.74
C ASP A 34 -6.59 3.99 10.22
N ASP A 35 -7.38 4.95 9.73
CA ASP A 35 -7.38 5.33 8.31
C ASP A 35 -6.00 5.81 7.83
N GLU A 36 -5.25 6.52 8.68
CA GLU A 36 -3.92 7.01 8.36
C GLU A 36 -2.92 5.86 8.15
N ARG A 37 -2.95 4.85 9.03
CA ARG A 37 -2.09 3.67 8.91
C ARG A 37 -2.41 2.84 7.68
N ILE A 38 -3.70 2.65 7.38
CA ILE A 38 -4.13 1.91 6.17
C ILE A 38 -3.74 2.69 4.91
N PHE A 39 -3.89 4.02 4.93
CA PHE A 39 -3.49 4.87 3.82
C PHE A 39 -1.98 4.90 3.59
N ALA A 40 -1.17 4.72 4.64
CA ALA A 40 0.27 4.54 4.51
C ALA A 40 0.64 3.25 3.75
N GLU A 41 0.01 2.11 4.07
CA GLU A 41 0.20 0.87 3.30
C GLU A 41 -0.29 1.02 1.85
N PHE A 42 -1.41 1.70 1.65
CA PHE A 42 -1.92 2.02 0.31
C PHE A 42 -0.90 2.83 -0.51
N SER A 43 -0.36 3.88 0.10
CA SER A 43 0.64 4.75 -0.51
C SER A 43 1.94 3.99 -0.80
N PHE A 44 2.36 3.10 0.11
CA PHE A 44 3.49 2.20 -0.13
C PHE A 44 3.28 1.37 -1.39
N CYS A 45 2.10 0.76 -1.56
CA CYS A 45 1.76 -0.03 -2.75
C CYS A 45 1.80 0.82 -4.03
N LEU A 46 1.29 2.06 -4.03
CA LEU A 46 1.42 3.01 -5.14
C LEU A 46 2.88 3.35 -5.49
N LEU A 47 3.78 3.34 -4.51
CA LEU A 47 5.20 3.63 -4.71
C LEU A 47 6.00 2.45 -5.27
N THR A 48 5.56 1.22 -5.03
CA THR A 48 6.31 0.00 -5.38
C THR A 48 6.49 -0.33 -6.88
N PRO A 49 5.67 0.16 -7.84
CA PRO A 49 5.89 -0.15 -9.26
C PRO A 49 7.29 0.29 -9.72
N GLN A 50 8.08 -0.67 -10.21
CA GLN A 50 9.46 -0.46 -10.67
C GLN A 50 10.36 0.25 -9.63
N SER A 51 10.15 0.00 -8.33
CA SER A 51 10.93 0.61 -7.26
C SER A 51 11.17 -0.40 -6.13
N LYS A 52 12.28 -0.24 -5.41
CA LYS A 52 12.66 -1.18 -4.34
C LYS A 52 11.79 -0.96 -3.11
N ALA A 53 11.13 -2.01 -2.63
CA ALA A 53 10.23 -1.96 -1.47
C ALA A 53 10.85 -1.24 -0.25
N LYS A 54 12.10 -1.57 0.12
CA LYS A 54 12.80 -0.91 1.24
C LYS A 54 12.88 0.62 1.11
N ARG A 55 13.10 1.13 -0.10
CA ARG A 55 13.18 2.57 -0.36
C ARG A 55 11.79 3.21 -0.37
N CYS A 56 10.80 2.53 -0.94
CA CYS A 56 9.41 2.98 -0.92
C CYS A 56 8.88 3.09 0.51
N TRP A 57 9.15 2.08 1.34
CA TRP A 57 8.71 2.07 2.74
C TRP A 57 9.33 3.21 3.55
N HIS A 58 10.66 3.39 3.44
CA HIS A 58 11.35 4.51 4.08
C HIS A 58 10.80 5.88 3.66
N ALA A 59 10.40 6.05 2.39
CA ALA A 59 9.77 7.28 1.95
C ALA A 59 8.39 7.49 2.61
N VAL A 60 7.58 6.44 2.74
CA VAL A 60 6.28 6.50 3.44
C VAL A 60 6.47 6.81 4.93
N GLU A 61 7.45 6.21 5.60
CA GLU A 61 7.80 6.51 6.99
C GLU A 61 8.09 8.00 7.18
N ASN A 62 8.98 8.57 6.38
CA ASN A 62 9.30 10.00 6.45
C ASN A 62 8.09 10.91 6.13
N LEU A 63 7.25 10.52 5.19
CA LEU A 63 6.03 11.25 4.85
C LEU A 63 5.01 11.23 5.98
N MET A 64 4.89 10.10 6.71
CA MET A 64 4.05 10.00 7.91
C MET A 64 4.60 10.84 9.05
N GLU A 65 5.89 10.72 9.35
CA GLU A 65 6.56 11.45 10.45
C GLU A 65 6.45 12.97 10.30
N THR A 66 6.50 13.47 9.07
CA THR A 66 6.35 14.90 8.77
C THR A 66 4.88 15.35 8.60
N GLY A 67 3.95 14.38 8.55
CA GLY A 67 2.54 14.60 8.25
C GLY A 67 2.25 14.97 6.79
N VAL A 68 3.27 15.06 5.93
CA VAL A 68 3.14 15.42 4.51
C VAL A 68 2.28 14.39 3.76
N LEU A 69 2.28 13.12 4.21
CA LEU A 69 1.42 12.10 3.61
C LEU A 69 -0.07 12.49 3.61
N PHE A 70 -0.53 13.15 4.66
CA PHE A 70 -1.96 13.39 4.91
C PHE A 70 -2.44 14.80 4.52
N LYS A 71 -1.52 15.76 4.39
CA LYS A 71 -1.86 17.15 4.05
C LYS A 71 -1.06 17.77 2.91
N GLY A 72 0.08 17.16 2.56
CA GLY A 72 1.02 17.76 1.62
C GLY A 72 0.55 17.68 0.18
N GLU A 73 0.92 18.68 -0.61
CA GLU A 73 0.68 18.76 -2.05
C GLU A 73 1.60 17.80 -2.84
N PRO A 74 1.30 17.50 -4.12
CA PRO A 74 2.13 16.58 -4.91
C PRO A 74 3.62 16.97 -4.96
N SER A 75 3.94 18.26 -5.00
CA SER A 75 5.33 18.74 -4.97
C SER A 75 6.04 18.44 -3.66
N GLU A 76 5.33 18.56 -2.53
CA GLU A 76 5.89 18.29 -1.21
C GLU A 76 6.10 16.78 -1.02
N ILE A 77 5.13 15.96 -1.44
CA ILE A 77 5.29 14.49 -1.39
C ILE A 77 6.48 14.05 -2.26
N ARG A 78 6.58 14.60 -3.47
CA ARG A 78 7.66 14.28 -4.43
C ARG A 78 9.05 14.43 -3.81
N ASP A 79 9.27 15.43 -2.96
CA ASP A 79 10.59 15.72 -2.39
C ASP A 79 11.08 14.61 -1.45
N PHE A 80 10.17 13.75 -0.94
CA PHE A 80 10.52 12.54 -0.18
C PHE A 80 10.75 11.30 -1.04
N LEU A 81 10.47 11.37 -2.34
CA LEU A 81 10.51 10.21 -3.25
C LEU A 81 11.85 10.09 -4.01
N ASP A 82 12.93 10.59 -3.44
CA ASP A 82 14.23 10.53 -4.09
C ASP A 82 14.73 9.11 -4.31
N GLY A 83 15.16 8.85 -5.55
CA GLY A 83 15.55 7.52 -5.99
C GLY A 83 14.38 6.54 -6.17
N ILE A 84 13.12 7.01 -6.15
CA ILE A 84 11.93 6.27 -6.60
C ILE A 84 11.61 6.70 -8.04
N ARG A 85 11.42 5.72 -8.94
CA ARG A 85 11.11 6.01 -10.35
C ARG A 85 9.70 6.59 -10.48
N PHE A 86 9.54 7.53 -11.41
CA PHE A 86 8.26 8.19 -11.72
C PHE A 86 7.69 8.98 -10.52
N LYS A 87 8.56 9.59 -9.70
CA LYS A 87 8.19 10.30 -8.48
C LYS A 87 7.08 11.34 -8.65
N GLU A 88 7.12 12.11 -9.74
CA GLU A 88 6.09 13.12 -10.05
C GLU A 88 4.69 12.51 -10.14
N LYS A 89 4.53 11.46 -10.97
CA LYS A 89 3.24 10.77 -11.15
C LYS A 89 2.79 10.08 -9.87
N LYS A 90 3.72 9.45 -9.14
CA LYS A 90 3.42 8.74 -7.90
C LYS A 90 2.97 9.67 -6.79
N ALA A 91 3.62 10.82 -6.62
CA ALA A 91 3.19 11.84 -5.67
C ALA A 91 1.79 12.36 -6.03
N TYR A 92 1.54 12.66 -7.31
CA TYR A 92 0.20 13.02 -7.78
C TYR A 92 -0.85 11.94 -7.50
N TYR A 93 -0.54 10.65 -7.72
CA TYR A 93 -1.47 9.55 -7.44
C TYR A 93 -1.77 9.38 -5.95
N ILE A 94 -0.79 9.57 -5.06
CA ILE A 94 -1.02 9.55 -3.62
C ILE A 94 -2.03 10.64 -3.23
N VAL A 95 -1.85 11.88 -3.72
CA VAL A 95 -2.80 12.96 -3.43
C VAL A 95 -4.19 12.65 -4.00
N LYS A 96 -4.29 12.12 -5.22
CA LYS A 96 -5.59 11.72 -5.80
C LYS A 96 -6.28 10.61 -5.05
N ALA A 97 -5.55 9.60 -4.58
CA ALA A 97 -6.10 8.57 -3.72
C ALA A 97 -6.57 9.16 -2.38
N ARG A 98 -5.78 10.07 -1.77
CA ARG A 98 -6.15 10.75 -0.53
C ARG A 98 -7.47 11.52 -0.67
N GLU A 99 -7.60 12.30 -1.74
CA GLU A 99 -8.84 13.02 -2.07
C GLU A 99 -10.02 12.05 -2.21
N GLN A 100 -9.84 10.95 -2.94
CA GLN A 100 -10.88 9.95 -3.21
C GLN A 100 -11.36 9.21 -1.96
N PHE A 101 -10.46 8.95 -1.01
CA PHE A 101 -10.80 8.31 0.28
C PHE A 101 -11.21 9.32 1.35
N THR A 102 -11.28 10.62 1.05
CA THR A 102 -11.69 11.65 2.00
C THR A 102 -13.18 11.97 1.84
N VAL A 103 -13.95 11.80 2.90
CA VAL A 103 -15.38 12.12 2.96
C VAL A 103 -15.62 13.08 4.12
N ASN A 104 -16.32 14.19 3.87
CA ASN A 104 -16.58 15.23 4.87
C ASN A 104 -15.29 15.71 5.58
N SER A 105 -14.23 15.94 4.79
CA SER A 105 -12.92 16.38 5.25
C SER A 105 -12.20 15.43 6.20
N ARG A 106 -12.60 14.14 6.25
CA ARG A 106 -11.92 13.09 7.00
C ARG A 106 -11.55 11.94 6.09
N LEU A 107 -10.35 11.41 6.26
CA LEU A 107 -9.93 10.19 5.59
C LEU A 107 -10.76 9.01 6.12
N LYS A 108 -11.32 8.23 5.21
CA LYS A 108 -12.29 7.15 5.49
C LYS A 108 -11.99 5.88 4.70
N ILE A 109 -10.71 5.64 4.40
CA ILE A 109 -10.29 4.50 3.58
C ILE A 109 -10.74 3.16 4.19
N LYS A 110 -10.76 3.03 5.52
CA LYS A 110 -11.17 1.78 6.19
C LYS A 110 -12.65 1.48 5.98
N GLU A 111 -13.50 2.49 6.12
CA GLU A 111 -14.95 2.39 5.90
C GLU A 111 -15.22 2.01 4.44
N ILE A 112 -14.65 2.75 3.49
CA ILE A 112 -14.80 2.49 2.05
C ILE A 112 -14.33 1.09 1.67
N LEU A 113 -13.18 0.65 2.18
CA LEU A 113 -12.67 -0.70 1.91
C LEU A 113 -13.52 -1.78 2.57
N SER A 114 -14.08 -1.52 3.76
CA SER A 114 -14.96 -2.49 4.43
C SER A 114 -16.20 -2.74 3.58
N ASP A 115 -16.85 -1.68 3.10
CA ASP A 115 -18.01 -1.77 2.21
C ASP A 115 -17.69 -2.54 0.92
N LEU A 116 -16.52 -2.28 0.32
CA LEU A 116 -16.08 -3.02 -0.87
C LEU A 116 -15.81 -4.50 -0.58
N LEU A 117 -15.21 -4.80 0.57
CA LEU A 117 -14.87 -6.15 0.98
C LEU A 117 -16.08 -6.98 1.40
N GLU A 118 -17.20 -6.36 1.80
CA GLU A 118 -18.48 -7.07 2.02
C GLU A 118 -18.96 -7.82 0.76
N HIS A 119 -18.56 -7.34 -0.41
CA HIS A 119 -18.88 -7.97 -1.69
C HIS A 119 -17.82 -8.97 -2.18
N GLY A 120 -16.70 -9.13 -1.47
CA GLY A 120 -15.60 -10.03 -1.81
C GLY A 120 -14.29 -9.32 -2.17
N VAL A 121 -13.17 -10.01 -1.99
CA VAL A 121 -11.82 -9.45 -2.25
C VAL A 121 -11.58 -9.22 -3.74
N GLU A 122 -12.18 -10.04 -4.61
CA GLU A 122 -12.13 -9.87 -6.05
C GLU A 122 -12.79 -8.56 -6.47
N GLN A 123 -13.98 -8.27 -5.97
CA GLN A 123 -14.74 -7.05 -6.26
C GLN A 123 -14.03 -5.81 -5.73
N ALA A 124 -13.50 -5.87 -4.50
CA ALA A 124 -12.67 -4.80 -3.95
C ALA A 124 -11.43 -4.54 -4.83
N ARG A 125 -10.80 -5.60 -5.33
CA ARG A 125 -9.66 -5.48 -6.25
C ARG A 125 -10.07 -4.84 -7.58
N GLU A 126 -11.14 -5.30 -8.21
CA GLU A 126 -11.62 -4.70 -9.48
C GLU A 126 -11.92 -3.22 -9.30
N TRP A 127 -12.63 -2.85 -8.23
CA TRP A 127 -12.94 -1.45 -7.94
C TRP A 127 -11.67 -0.60 -7.79
N LEU A 128 -10.67 -1.08 -7.05
CA LEU A 128 -9.39 -0.37 -6.89
C LEU A 128 -8.67 -0.16 -8.22
N VAL A 129 -8.68 -1.17 -9.09
CA VAL A 129 -8.03 -1.11 -10.41
C VAL A 129 -8.73 -0.11 -11.34
N GLU A 130 -10.06 -0.12 -11.35
CA GLU A 130 -10.86 0.74 -12.22
C GLU A 130 -10.89 2.20 -11.74
N ASN A 131 -10.89 2.41 -10.41
CA ASN A 131 -11.21 3.72 -9.84
C ASN A 131 -10.01 4.45 -9.25
N VAL A 132 -8.89 3.78 -8.93
CA VAL A 132 -7.74 4.44 -8.31
C VAL A 132 -6.57 4.58 -9.28
N LYS A 133 -6.19 5.83 -9.56
CA LYS A 133 -5.04 6.13 -10.43
C LYS A 133 -3.75 5.52 -9.86
N GLY A 134 -3.04 4.78 -10.71
CA GLY A 134 -1.78 4.15 -10.35
C GLY A 134 -1.91 2.76 -9.72
N MET A 135 -3.12 2.28 -9.47
CA MET A 135 -3.38 0.89 -9.09
C MET A 135 -3.64 0.03 -10.33
N GLY A 136 -2.74 -0.91 -10.62
CA GLY A 136 -3.03 -2.06 -11.46
C GLY A 136 -3.37 -3.29 -10.62
N TYR A 137 -3.71 -4.40 -11.27
CA TYR A 137 -4.03 -5.66 -10.58
C TYR A 137 -2.97 -6.09 -9.57
N LYS A 138 -1.69 -5.91 -9.91
CA LYS A 138 -0.58 -6.27 -9.04
C LYS A 138 -0.54 -5.40 -7.80
N GLU A 139 -0.67 -4.08 -7.94
CA GLU A 139 -0.63 -3.14 -6.83
C GLU A 139 -1.87 -3.24 -5.94
N ALA A 140 -3.06 -3.40 -6.53
CA ALA A 140 -4.30 -3.60 -5.78
C ALA A 140 -4.26 -4.92 -4.98
N SER A 141 -3.80 -6.02 -5.60
CA SER A 141 -3.63 -7.30 -4.88
C SER A 141 -2.53 -7.21 -3.80
N HIS A 142 -1.46 -6.46 -4.06
CA HIS A 142 -0.41 -6.23 -3.07
C HIS A 142 -0.95 -5.48 -1.86
N PHE A 143 -1.76 -4.45 -2.09
CA PHE A 143 -2.40 -3.69 -1.03
C PHE A 143 -3.37 -4.55 -0.23
N LEU A 144 -4.30 -5.26 -0.88
CA LEU A 144 -5.31 -6.09 -0.19
C LEU A 144 -4.70 -7.29 0.57
N ARG A 145 -3.48 -7.72 0.20
CA ARG A 145 -2.73 -8.73 0.95
C ARG A 145 -2.11 -8.16 2.22
N ASN A 146 -1.55 -6.95 2.12
CA ASN A 146 -0.91 -6.25 3.23
C ASN A 146 -1.94 -5.74 4.25
#